data_AF-A0A7S0TDS8-F1
#
_entry.id   AF-A0A7S0TDS8-F1
#
_cell.length_a   1.000
_cell.length_b   1.000
_cell.length_c   1.000
_cell.angle_alpha   90.00
_cell.angle_beta   90.00
_cell.angle_gamma   90.00
#
_symmetry.space_group_name_H-M   'P 1'
#
loop_
_entity.id
_entity.type
_entity.pdbx_description
1 polymer ?
#
loop_
_entity_poly.entity_id
_entity_poly.type
_entity_poly.pdbx_seq_one_letter_code
_entity_poly.pdbx_strand_id
1 'polypeptide(L)'
;MGFVGFLNTLLAVLFPFWPWEIFIVYPFVLEFYSRKADKPEEAEGPAITKTLVLVVSYFAAVFSGVGHTLGLIQALDVLLLGGDGICNALPSPDGGFLWCVTMSLHLAFMIPMGYYFIYIVISPDRLLPPGGNLKATFYFRTALFFFVGGVSQIIPYLGQMAKSPSEILSILTSPGFYSGRAITPGLTEFLEPIIWISYGIYSAQKAKSLSAEGTYTEIV
;
A
#
# COMPACT_ATOMS: atom_id res chain seq x y z
N MET A 1 15.05 -25.80 9.00
CA MET A 1 14.13 -24.71 8.59
C MET A 1 14.98 -23.67 7.87
N GLY A 2 14.81 -23.48 6.56
CA GLY A 2 15.56 -22.48 5.78
C GLY A 2 14.99 -21.07 5.93
N PHE A 3 15.68 -20.06 5.39
CA PHE A 3 15.27 -18.65 5.43
C PHE A 3 13.83 -18.43 4.90
N VAL A 4 13.47 -19.07 3.78
CA VAL A 4 12.11 -19.00 3.20
C VAL A 4 11.06 -19.56 4.16
N GLY A 5 11.33 -20.69 4.81
CA GLY A 5 10.40 -21.28 5.79
C GLY A 5 10.21 -20.41 7.05
N PHE A 6 11.27 -19.75 7.50
CA PHE A 6 11.18 -18.77 8.59
C PHE A 6 10.31 -17.56 8.19
N LEU A 7 10.52 -17.00 7.00
CA LEU A 7 9.69 -15.91 6.48
C LEU A 7 8.22 -16.31 6.31
N ASN A 8 7.95 -17.52 5.78
CA ASN A 8 6.58 -18.02 5.64
C ASN A 8 5.88 -18.09 7.01
N THR A 9 6.58 -18.58 8.03
CA THR A 9 6.05 -18.66 9.39
C THR A 9 5.78 -17.28 9.97
N LEU A 10 6.71 -16.34 9.77
CA LEU A 10 6.57 -14.99 10.25
C LEU A 10 5.33 -14.31 9.64
N LEU A 11 5.13 -14.44 8.33
CA LEU A 11 3.98 -13.80 7.66
C LEU A 11 2.67 -14.52 7.94
N ALA A 12 2.65 -15.86 8.03
CA ALA A 12 1.48 -16.62 8.44
C ALA A 12 0.99 -16.24 9.85
N VAL A 13 1.87 -15.69 10.69
CA VAL A 13 1.48 -15.08 11.96
C VAL A 13 1.14 -13.61 11.76
N LEU A 14 2.03 -12.79 11.20
CA LEU A 14 1.88 -11.35 11.17
C LEU A 14 0.71 -10.85 10.29
N PHE A 15 0.44 -11.46 9.14
CA PHE A 15 -0.62 -11.00 8.24
C PHE A 15 -2.01 -11.23 8.83
N PRO A 16 -2.29 -12.41 9.43
CA PRO A 16 -3.48 -12.56 10.24
C PRO A 16 -3.47 -11.60 11.40
N PHE A 17 -2.35 -11.54 12.16
CA PHE A 17 -1.91 -10.49 13.11
C PHE A 17 -2.38 -9.05 12.86
N TRP A 18 -2.36 -8.62 11.60
CA TRP A 18 -2.33 -7.20 11.28
C TRP A 18 -3.73 -6.56 11.38
N PRO A 19 -3.88 -5.40 12.03
CA PRO A 19 -5.15 -4.68 12.08
C PRO A 19 -5.37 -3.96 10.74
N TRP A 20 -5.93 -4.65 9.75
CA TRP A 20 -6.14 -4.11 8.40
C TRP A 20 -7.01 -2.85 8.39
N GLU A 21 -7.84 -2.65 9.41
CA GLU A 21 -8.63 -1.43 9.61
C GLU A 21 -7.74 -0.17 9.69
N ILE A 22 -6.48 -0.29 10.11
CA ILE A 22 -5.55 0.84 10.14
C ILE A 22 -5.33 1.41 8.74
N PHE A 23 -5.36 0.56 7.70
CA PHE A 23 -5.16 0.97 6.33
C PHE A 23 -6.34 1.73 5.75
N ILE A 24 -7.57 1.47 6.23
CA ILE A 24 -8.73 2.31 5.93
C ILE A 24 -8.56 3.71 6.53
N VAL A 25 -8.09 3.78 7.78
CA VAL A 25 -8.00 5.03 8.54
C VAL A 25 -6.78 5.87 8.11
N TYR A 26 -5.75 5.23 7.55
CA TYR A 26 -4.47 5.86 7.24
C TYR A 26 -4.56 7.09 6.31
N PRO A 27 -5.28 7.07 5.17
CA PRO A 27 -5.56 8.25 4.36
C PRO A 27 -6.09 9.46 5.15
N PHE A 28 -7.03 9.21 6.07
CA PHE A 28 -7.69 10.25 6.85
C PHE A 28 -6.75 10.86 7.89
N VAL A 29 -5.89 10.04 8.50
CA VAL A 29 -4.87 10.50 9.44
C VAL A 29 -3.86 11.40 8.73
N LEU A 30 -3.37 10.97 7.57
CA LEU A 30 -2.43 11.77 6.76
C LEU A 30 -3.04 13.10 6.33
N GLU A 31 -4.29 13.10 5.88
CA GLU A 31 -4.99 14.33 5.49
C GLU A 31 -5.28 15.24 6.69
N PHE A 32 -5.66 14.70 7.85
CA PHE A 32 -5.87 15.47 9.07
C PHE A 32 -4.61 16.23 9.47
N TYR A 33 -3.46 15.56 9.51
CA TYR A 33 -2.19 16.20 9.82
C TYR A 33 -1.73 17.17 8.72
N SER A 34 -1.99 16.86 7.44
CA SER A 34 -1.70 17.78 6.33
C SER A 34 -2.43 19.11 6.48
N ARG A 35 -3.71 19.09 6.90
CA ARG A 35 -4.51 20.30 7.16
C ARG A 35 -4.05 21.03 8.41
N LYS A 36 -3.65 20.31 9.46
CA LYS A 36 -3.05 20.92 10.65
C LYS A 36 -1.79 21.72 10.28
N ALA A 37 -1.00 21.21 9.33
CA ALA A 37 0.18 21.90 8.84
C ALA A 37 -0.10 23.22 8.08
N ASP A 38 -1.34 23.49 7.65
CA ASP A 38 -1.73 24.74 6.98
C ASP A 38 -2.05 25.88 7.94
N LYS A 39 -2.16 25.61 9.25
CA LYS A 39 -2.59 26.61 10.22
C LYS A 39 -1.42 27.53 10.58
N PRO A 40 -1.45 28.81 10.14
CA PRO A 40 -0.32 29.72 10.31
C PRO A 40 -0.08 30.09 11.77
N GLU A 41 -1.08 29.93 12.65
CA GLU A 41 -0.92 30.12 14.10
C GLU A 41 -0.08 29.03 14.80
N GLU A 42 0.19 27.89 14.15
CA GLU A 42 0.96 26.79 14.72
C GLU A 42 2.40 26.80 14.19
N ALA A 43 3.38 27.14 15.03
CA ALA A 43 4.81 27.15 14.69
C ALA A 43 5.34 25.80 14.16
N GLU A 44 4.57 24.73 14.31
CA GLU A 44 4.93 23.36 13.95
C GLU A 44 4.59 22.98 12.49
N GLY A 45 3.86 23.82 11.74
CA GLY A 45 3.36 23.45 10.39
C GLY A 45 4.42 22.91 9.41
N PRO A 46 5.57 23.58 9.23
CA PRO A 46 6.66 23.07 8.39
C PRO A 46 7.25 21.74 8.90
N ALA A 47 7.35 21.57 10.22
CA ALA A 47 7.86 20.33 10.83
C ALA A 47 6.88 19.16 10.62
N ILE A 48 5.57 19.42 10.72
CA ILE A 48 4.52 18.43 10.42
C ILE A 48 4.60 18.00 8.95
N THR A 49 4.69 18.95 8.01
CA THR A 49 4.80 18.64 6.57
C THR A 49 6.03 17.79 6.28
N LYS A 50 7.19 18.16 6.82
CA LYS A 50 8.42 17.36 6.71
C LYS A 50 8.23 15.96 7.27
N THR A 51 7.59 15.83 8.42
CA THR A 51 7.31 14.53 9.05
C THR A 51 6.41 13.67 8.17
N LEU A 52 5.37 14.24 7.56
CA LEU A 52 4.48 13.52 6.65
C LEU A 52 5.21 13.00 5.40
N VAL A 53 6.10 13.82 4.81
CA VAL A 53 6.96 13.41 3.69
C VAL A 53 7.84 12.22 4.08
N LEU A 54 8.47 12.28 5.26
CA LEU A 54 9.32 11.20 5.76
C LEU A 54 8.50 9.93 6.01
N VAL A 55 7.36 10.04 6.69
CA VAL A 55 6.49 8.91 7.02
C VAL A 55 6.04 8.20 5.76
N VAL A 56 5.49 8.90 4.76
CA VAL A 56 5.03 8.25 3.53
C VAL A 56 6.18 7.61 2.76
N SER A 57 7.34 8.28 2.69
CA SER A 57 8.50 7.77 1.96
C SER A 57 9.10 6.52 2.58
N TYR A 58 9.36 6.53 3.89
CA TYR A 58 9.91 5.37 4.58
C TYR A 58 8.90 4.22 4.63
N PHE A 59 7.63 4.53 4.89
CA PHE A 59 6.59 3.52 4.93
C PHE A 59 6.47 2.80 3.57
N ALA A 60 6.38 3.56 2.47
CA ALA A 60 6.29 2.98 1.14
C ALA A 60 7.56 2.21 0.73
N ALA A 61 8.76 2.69 1.09
CA ALA A 61 10.01 2.00 0.82
C ALA A 61 10.08 0.63 1.53
N VAL A 62 9.68 0.57 2.80
CA VAL A 62 9.70 -0.68 3.58
C VAL A 62 8.55 -1.59 3.17
N PHE A 63 7.32 -1.07 3.18
CA PHE A 63 6.11 -1.86 2.92
C PHE A 63 6.08 -2.34 1.48
N SER A 64 6.11 -1.44 0.50
CA SER A 64 6.01 -1.78 -0.93
C SER A 64 7.33 -2.26 -1.52
N GLY A 65 8.48 -1.74 -1.06
CA GLY A 65 9.78 -2.14 -1.59
C GLY A 65 10.24 -3.48 -1.02
N VAL A 66 10.52 -3.51 0.28
CA VAL A 66 11.05 -4.72 0.94
C VAL A 66 9.97 -5.78 1.12
N GLY A 67 8.84 -5.42 1.73
CA GLY A 67 7.77 -6.37 2.07
C GLY A 67 7.19 -7.09 0.85
N HIS A 68 6.81 -6.36 -0.19
CA HIS A 68 6.21 -6.99 -1.38
C HIS A 68 7.23 -7.75 -2.23
N THR A 69 8.52 -7.38 -2.21
CA THR A 69 9.57 -8.21 -2.85
C THR A 69 9.68 -9.56 -2.17
N LEU A 70 9.71 -9.59 -0.83
CA LEU A 70 9.74 -10.84 -0.07
C LEU A 70 8.48 -11.66 -0.31
N GLY A 71 7.30 -11.02 -0.32
CA GLY A 71 6.04 -11.67 -0.67
C GLY A 71 6.05 -12.28 -2.07
N LEU A 72 6.60 -11.57 -3.07
CA LEU A 72 6.67 -12.09 -4.45
C LEU A 72 7.57 -13.31 -4.55
N ILE A 73 8.74 -13.29 -3.88
CA ILE A 73 9.63 -14.46 -3.84
C ILE A 73 8.88 -15.68 -3.29
N GLN A 74 8.07 -15.51 -2.24
CA GLN A 74 7.28 -16.61 -1.68
C GLN A 74 6.12 -17.04 -2.57
N ALA A 75 5.46 -16.12 -3.26
CA ALA A 75 4.38 -16.46 -4.19
C ALA A 75 4.94 -17.23 -5.40
N LEU A 76 6.11 -16.85 -5.90
CA LEU A 76 6.81 -17.58 -6.98
C LEU A 76 7.30 -18.96 -6.53
N ASP A 77 7.75 -19.12 -5.28
CA ASP A 77 8.09 -20.43 -4.71
C ASP A 77 6.89 -21.39 -4.74
N VAL A 78 5.68 -20.90 -4.42
CA VAL A 78 4.44 -21.68 -4.54
C VAL A 78 4.14 -22.02 -6.01
N LEU A 79 4.15 -21.01 -6.90
CA LEU A 79 3.74 -21.17 -8.29
C LEU A 79 4.70 -22.03 -9.13
N LEU A 80 6.00 -21.92 -8.89
CA LEU A 80 7.03 -22.54 -9.74
C LEU A 80 7.61 -23.81 -9.12
N LEU A 81 7.68 -23.88 -7.78
CA LEU A 81 8.39 -24.94 -7.07
C LEU A 81 7.47 -25.78 -6.16
N GLY A 82 6.19 -25.40 -6.03
CA GLY A 82 5.22 -26.12 -5.20
C GLY A 82 5.46 -25.97 -3.69
N GLY A 83 6.10 -24.88 -3.26
CA GLY A 83 6.42 -24.62 -1.85
C GLY A 83 5.23 -24.13 -0.99
N ASP A 84 5.49 -23.92 0.31
CA ASP A 84 4.51 -23.51 1.33
C ASP A 84 4.41 -21.98 1.53
N GLY A 85 4.63 -21.19 0.47
CA GLY A 85 4.73 -19.73 0.52
C GLY A 85 3.43 -18.98 0.85
N ILE A 86 3.47 -17.65 0.68
CA ILE A 86 2.44 -16.71 1.15
C ILE A 86 1.01 -17.03 0.67
N CYS A 87 0.89 -17.62 -0.53
CA CYS A 87 -0.40 -18.01 -1.10
C CYS A 87 -1.11 -19.14 -0.33
N ASN A 88 -0.34 -19.99 0.36
CA ASN A 88 -0.86 -21.08 1.20
C ASN A 88 -1.01 -20.64 2.67
N ALA A 89 -0.29 -19.60 3.08
CA ALA A 89 -0.37 -19.02 4.43
C ALA A 89 -1.61 -18.14 4.62
N LEU A 90 -2.14 -17.58 3.54
CA LEU A 90 -3.37 -16.77 3.53
C LEU A 90 -4.57 -17.63 3.12
N PRO A 91 -5.78 -17.34 3.64
CA PRO A 91 -6.97 -18.09 3.24
C PRO A 91 -7.26 -17.89 1.76
N SER A 92 -7.09 -18.97 0.99
CA SER A 92 -7.51 -19.01 -0.40
C SER A 92 -9.00 -19.32 -0.47
N PRO A 93 -9.82 -18.48 -1.14
CA PRO A 93 -11.23 -18.74 -1.33
C PRO A 93 -11.52 -19.91 -2.29
N ASP A 94 -10.52 -20.44 -3.01
CA ASP A 94 -10.74 -21.38 -4.12
C ASP A 94 -9.70 -22.51 -4.29
N GLY A 95 -8.81 -22.72 -3.32
CA GLY A 95 -7.81 -23.79 -3.38
C GLY A 95 -6.52 -23.43 -4.12
N GLY A 96 -6.25 -22.14 -4.34
CA GLY A 96 -4.87 -21.61 -4.32
C GLY A 96 -4.34 -21.04 -5.64
N PHE A 97 -4.70 -21.56 -6.81
CA PHE A 97 -4.00 -21.17 -8.05
C PHE A 97 -4.34 -19.75 -8.52
N LEU A 98 -5.62 -19.43 -8.77
CA LEU A 98 -6.00 -18.09 -9.25
C LEU A 98 -5.72 -17.02 -8.18
N TRP A 99 -5.95 -17.37 -6.92
CA TRP A 99 -5.54 -16.58 -5.76
C TRP A 99 -4.05 -16.24 -5.81
N CYS A 100 -3.18 -17.24 -5.99
CA CYS A 100 -1.74 -17.01 -6.00
C CYS A 100 -1.27 -16.21 -7.22
N VAL A 101 -1.92 -16.39 -8.37
CA VAL A 101 -1.65 -15.57 -9.57
C VAL A 101 -2.03 -14.11 -9.32
N THR A 102 -3.23 -13.84 -8.83
CA THR A 102 -3.70 -12.46 -8.58
C THR A 102 -2.93 -11.78 -7.45
N MET A 103 -2.54 -12.52 -6.41
CA MET A 103 -1.63 -12.05 -5.36
C MET A 103 -0.24 -11.71 -5.92
N SER A 104 0.32 -12.58 -6.77
CA SER A 104 1.62 -12.32 -7.42
C SER A 104 1.58 -11.07 -8.28
N LEU A 105 0.46 -10.84 -8.99
CA LEU A 105 0.24 -9.61 -9.75
C LEU A 105 0.22 -8.39 -8.83
N HIS A 106 -0.56 -8.41 -7.75
CA HIS A 106 -0.58 -7.34 -6.76
C HIS A 106 0.83 -7.00 -6.25
N LEU A 107 1.60 -8.02 -5.85
CA LEU A 107 2.97 -7.88 -5.37
C LEU A 107 3.88 -7.28 -6.46
N ALA A 108 3.77 -7.75 -7.69
CA ALA A 108 4.55 -7.24 -8.82
C ALA A 108 4.23 -5.78 -9.17
N PHE A 109 2.98 -5.32 -9.03
CA PHE A 109 2.61 -3.91 -9.22
C PHE A 109 3.21 -3.00 -8.14
N MET A 110 3.34 -3.48 -6.92
CA MET A 110 3.83 -2.70 -5.78
C MET A 110 5.36 -2.51 -5.80
N ILE A 111 6.10 -3.47 -6.36
CA ILE A 111 7.57 -3.47 -6.34
C ILE A 111 8.19 -2.26 -7.06
N PRO A 112 7.85 -1.92 -8.32
CA PRO A 112 8.45 -0.76 -9.01
C PRO A 112 8.27 0.54 -8.23
N MET A 113 7.08 0.74 -7.66
CA MET A 113 6.81 1.88 -6.78
C MET A 113 7.65 1.81 -5.50
N GLY A 114 7.72 0.65 -4.85
CA GLY A 114 8.53 0.45 -3.65
C GLY A 114 10.02 0.77 -3.87
N TYR A 115 10.56 0.37 -5.02
CA TYR A 115 11.95 0.67 -5.40
C TYR A 115 12.16 2.16 -5.71
N TYR A 116 11.16 2.82 -6.30
CA TYR A 116 11.18 4.28 -6.43
C TYR A 116 11.26 4.97 -5.06
N PHE A 117 10.51 4.49 -4.06
CA PHE A 117 10.60 5.02 -2.70
C PHE A 117 11.91 4.67 -2.00
N ILE A 118 12.47 3.47 -2.19
CA ILE A 118 13.82 3.12 -1.72
C ILE A 118 14.83 4.11 -2.28
N TYR A 119 14.77 4.39 -3.58
CA TYR A 119 15.64 5.35 -4.25
C TYR A 119 15.52 6.77 -3.67
N ILE A 120 14.30 7.21 -3.31
CA ILE A 120 14.08 8.48 -2.62
C ILE A 120 14.74 8.47 -1.23
N VAL A 121 14.50 7.44 -0.40
CA VAL A 121 14.93 7.46 1.01
C VAL A 121 16.44 7.35 1.18
N ILE A 122 17.15 6.71 0.24
CA ILE A 122 18.62 6.60 0.28
C ILE A 122 19.33 7.88 -0.17
N SER A 123 18.60 8.88 -0.68
CA SER A 123 19.16 10.14 -1.17
C SER A 123 18.55 11.31 -0.40
N PRO A 124 19.30 12.01 0.48
CA PRO A 124 18.77 13.11 1.29
C PRO A 124 18.11 14.21 0.44
N ASP A 125 18.72 14.59 -0.68
CA ASP A 125 18.23 15.62 -1.59
C ASP A 125 16.95 15.20 -2.32
N ARG A 126 16.70 13.89 -2.48
CA ARG A 126 15.42 13.40 -3.01
C ARG A 126 14.40 13.27 -1.90
N LEU A 127 14.80 12.77 -0.74
CA LEU A 127 13.92 12.58 0.42
C LEU A 127 13.29 13.90 0.84
N LEU A 128 14.07 14.98 0.87
CA LEU A 128 13.65 16.33 1.21
C LEU A 128 14.22 17.33 0.19
N PRO A 129 13.55 17.53 -0.96
CA PRO A 129 14.08 18.36 -2.04
C PRO A 129 14.34 19.79 -1.59
N PRO A 130 15.61 20.27 -1.65
CA PRO A 130 15.94 21.63 -1.24
C PRO A 130 15.28 22.63 -2.18
N GLY A 131 14.62 23.65 -1.61
CA GLY A 131 13.87 24.65 -2.36
C GLY A 131 12.57 24.13 -3.00
N GLY A 132 12.22 22.85 -2.82
CA GLY A 132 11.00 22.26 -3.34
C GLY A 132 9.78 22.55 -2.45
N ASN A 133 8.58 22.52 -3.06
CA ASN A 133 7.33 22.55 -2.32
C ASN A 133 7.12 21.19 -1.60
N LEU A 134 7.46 21.14 -0.31
CA LEU A 134 7.34 19.91 0.49
C LEU A 134 5.90 19.39 0.58
N LYS A 135 4.91 20.28 0.49
CA LYS A 135 3.50 19.87 0.53
C LYS A 135 3.06 19.24 -0.79
N ALA A 136 3.50 19.79 -1.92
CA ALA A 136 3.33 19.14 -3.23
C ALA A 136 4.04 17.78 -3.26
N THR A 137 5.25 17.70 -2.69
CA THR A 137 6.04 16.46 -2.57
C THR A 137 5.30 15.39 -1.76
N PHE A 138 4.74 15.78 -0.60
CA PHE A 138 3.91 14.89 0.21
C PHE A 138 2.73 14.34 -0.61
N TYR A 139 1.93 15.22 -1.22
CA TYR A 139 0.76 14.80 -1.98
C TYR A 139 1.12 13.96 -3.21
N PHE A 140 2.22 14.24 -3.90
CA PHE A 140 2.67 13.43 -5.03
C PHE A 140 3.03 12.00 -4.59
N ARG A 141 3.80 11.88 -3.51
CA ARG A 141 4.20 10.58 -2.96
C ARG A 141 3.00 9.79 -2.44
N THR A 142 2.10 10.46 -1.73
CA THR A 142 0.83 9.90 -1.29
C THR A 142 -0.01 9.44 -2.48
N ALA A 143 -0.08 10.23 -3.55
CA ALA A 143 -0.81 9.85 -4.77
C ALA A 143 -0.27 8.55 -5.37
N LEU A 144 1.05 8.46 -5.54
CA LEU A 144 1.69 7.26 -6.06
C LEU A 144 1.42 6.05 -5.16
N PHE A 145 1.67 6.19 -3.86
CA PHE A 145 1.49 5.11 -2.87
C PHE A 145 0.06 4.56 -2.86
N PHE A 146 -0.93 5.42 -2.65
CA PHE A 146 -2.31 5.00 -2.48
C PHE A 146 -2.97 4.59 -3.80
N PHE A 147 -2.64 5.24 -4.92
CA PHE A 147 -3.22 4.85 -6.20
C PHE A 147 -2.74 3.47 -6.64
N VAL A 148 -1.41 3.24 -6.66
CA VAL A 148 -0.84 1.95 -7.05
C VAL A 148 -1.20 0.87 -6.03
N GLY A 149 -1.14 1.19 -4.73
CA GLY A 149 -1.58 0.32 -3.65
C GLY A 149 -3.03 -0.13 -3.83
N GLY A 150 -3.96 0.82 -3.98
CA GLY A 150 -5.37 0.50 -4.11
C GLY A 150 -5.70 -0.26 -5.40
N VAL A 151 -5.13 0.14 -6.55
CA VAL A 151 -5.33 -0.58 -7.83
C VAL A 151 -4.77 -2.00 -7.76
N SER A 152 -3.61 -2.20 -7.15
CA SER A 152 -3.02 -3.54 -7.08
C SER A 152 -3.79 -4.44 -6.10
N GLN A 153 -4.21 -3.91 -4.95
CA GLN A 153 -4.85 -4.68 -3.88
C GLN A 153 -6.30 -5.08 -4.22
N ILE A 154 -6.97 -4.35 -5.11
CA ILE A 154 -8.32 -4.74 -5.59
C ILE A 154 -8.30 -5.94 -6.55
N ILE A 155 -7.15 -6.25 -7.17
CA ILE A 155 -7.05 -7.30 -8.20
C ILE A 155 -7.50 -8.68 -7.69
N PRO A 156 -7.05 -9.18 -6.52
CA PRO A 156 -7.49 -10.48 -6.03
C PRO A 156 -8.99 -10.56 -5.74
N TYR A 157 -9.57 -9.47 -5.22
CA TYR A 157 -11.01 -9.38 -5.01
C TYR A 157 -11.81 -9.42 -6.31
N LEU A 158 -11.42 -8.62 -7.30
CA LEU A 158 -12.08 -8.63 -8.62
C LEU A 158 -11.92 -9.97 -9.32
N GLY A 159 -10.74 -10.60 -9.22
CA GLY A 159 -10.50 -11.94 -9.75
C GLY A 159 -11.44 -12.97 -9.16
N GLN A 160 -11.62 -12.97 -7.84
CA GLN A 160 -12.52 -13.91 -7.18
C GLN A 160 -13.99 -13.63 -7.47
N MET A 161 -14.42 -12.36 -7.48
CA MET A 161 -15.79 -11.97 -7.81
C MET A 161 -16.14 -12.30 -9.28
N ALA A 162 -15.18 -12.16 -10.19
CA ALA A 162 -15.37 -12.53 -11.60
C ALA A 162 -15.50 -14.06 -11.77
N LYS A 163 -14.78 -14.84 -10.96
CA LYS A 163 -14.85 -16.31 -10.98
C LYS A 163 -16.17 -16.83 -10.41
N SER A 164 -16.64 -16.25 -9.31
CA SER A 164 -17.86 -16.68 -8.60
C SER A 164 -18.85 -15.51 -8.38
N PRO A 165 -19.51 -14.99 -9.42
CA PRO A 165 -20.40 -13.82 -9.28
C PRO A 165 -21.58 -14.05 -8.33
N SER A 166 -22.08 -15.28 -8.22
CA SER A 166 -23.17 -15.63 -7.30
C SER A 166 -22.74 -15.61 -5.82
N GLU A 167 -21.44 -15.56 -5.53
CA GLU A 167 -20.89 -15.63 -4.18
C GLU A 167 -20.41 -14.27 -3.66
N ILE A 168 -20.63 -13.16 -4.39
CA ILE A 168 -20.15 -11.82 -4.01
C ILE A 168 -20.52 -11.46 -2.57
N LEU A 169 -21.77 -11.69 -2.16
CA LEU A 169 -22.20 -11.38 -0.80
C LEU A 169 -21.47 -12.24 0.26
N SER A 170 -21.23 -13.50 -0.07
CA SER A 170 -20.44 -14.40 0.79
C SER A 170 -19.00 -13.90 0.92
N ILE A 171 -18.35 -13.56 -0.20
CA ILE A 171 -16.99 -13.00 -0.24
C ILE A 171 -16.87 -11.74 0.64
N LEU A 172 -17.83 -10.82 0.53
CA LEU A 172 -17.81 -9.56 1.28
C LEU A 172 -18.11 -9.74 2.78
N THR A 173 -18.84 -10.79 3.17
CA THR A 173 -19.21 -11.02 4.58
C THR A 173 -18.33 -12.04 5.29
N SER A 174 -17.57 -12.84 4.52
CA SER A 174 -16.58 -13.78 5.03
C SER A 174 -15.34 -13.06 5.59
N PRO A 175 -14.46 -13.76 6.33
CA PRO A 175 -13.12 -13.26 6.63
C PRO A 175 -12.43 -12.71 5.38
N GLY A 176 -11.75 -11.57 5.50
CA GLY A 176 -11.00 -11.02 4.38
C GLY A 176 -9.83 -11.91 3.94
N PHE A 177 -9.41 -11.74 2.68
CA PHE A 177 -8.42 -12.62 2.05
C PHE A 177 -6.99 -12.37 2.58
N TYR A 178 -6.68 -11.13 2.97
CA TYR A 178 -5.37 -10.74 3.48
C TYR A 178 -5.26 -10.90 5.00
N SER A 179 -6.34 -10.66 5.75
CA SER A 179 -6.39 -10.83 7.19
C SER A 179 -6.65 -12.27 7.62
N GLY A 180 -7.38 -13.06 6.83
CA GLY A 180 -7.82 -14.39 7.23
C GLY A 180 -8.53 -14.47 8.58
N ARG A 181 -9.05 -13.35 9.06
CA ARG A 181 -9.71 -13.23 10.36
C ARG A 181 -11.19 -12.98 10.18
N ALA A 182 -12.01 -13.64 11.01
CA ALA A 182 -13.44 -13.35 11.08
C ALA A 182 -13.77 -11.92 11.56
N ILE A 183 -12.84 -11.23 12.24
CA ILE A 183 -13.08 -9.87 12.77
C ILE A 183 -12.87 -8.76 11.73
N THR A 184 -12.18 -9.04 10.62
CA THR A 184 -12.01 -8.11 9.50
C THR A 184 -12.79 -8.69 8.32
N PRO A 185 -14.05 -8.26 8.11
CA PRO A 185 -14.84 -8.76 6.99
C PRO A 185 -14.16 -8.48 5.65
N GLY A 186 -14.38 -9.32 4.65
CA GLY A 186 -13.91 -9.10 3.28
C GLY A 186 -14.39 -7.78 2.69
N LEU A 187 -15.52 -7.24 3.17
CA LEU A 187 -15.98 -5.90 2.84
C LEU A 187 -14.98 -4.81 3.26
N THR A 188 -14.36 -4.93 4.43
CA THR A 188 -13.36 -3.98 4.93
C THR A 188 -12.17 -3.95 3.99
N GLU A 189 -11.61 -5.11 3.67
CA GLU A 189 -10.49 -5.27 2.73
C GLU A 189 -10.86 -4.92 1.27
N PHE A 190 -12.13 -5.02 0.89
CA PHE A 190 -12.61 -4.58 -0.42
C PHE A 190 -12.81 -3.06 -0.51
N LEU A 191 -13.28 -2.42 0.57
CA LEU A 191 -13.47 -0.97 0.62
C LEU A 191 -12.16 -0.21 0.75
N GLU A 192 -11.18 -0.78 1.44
CA GLU A 192 -9.83 -0.22 1.59
C GLU A 192 -9.21 0.23 0.24
N PRO A 193 -9.05 -0.63 -0.78
CA PRO A 193 -8.46 -0.21 -2.04
C PRO A 193 -9.29 0.86 -2.77
N ILE A 194 -10.61 0.87 -2.61
CA ILE A 194 -11.46 1.93 -3.19
C ILE A 194 -11.17 3.28 -2.54
N ILE A 195 -11.02 3.30 -1.21
CA ILE A 195 -10.64 4.50 -0.45
C ILE A 195 -9.24 4.95 -0.86
N TRP A 196 -8.30 4.01 -1.00
CA TRP A 196 -6.93 4.27 -1.42
C TRP A 196 -6.87 4.88 -2.83
N ILE A 197 -7.58 4.30 -3.81
CA ILE A 197 -7.68 4.85 -5.17
C ILE A 197 -8.23 6.28 -5.13
N SER A 198 -9.33 6.48 -4.39
CA SER A 198 -9.98 7.79 -4.27
C SER A 198 -9.05 8.84 -3.66
N TYR A 199 -8.34 8.47 -2.58
CA TYR A 199 -7.38 9.34 -1.91
C TYR A 199 -6.12 9.58 -2.77
N GLY A 200 -5.69 8.60 -3.54
CA GLY A 200 -4.60 8.72 -4.49
C GLY A 200 -4.91 9.75 -5.59
N ILE A 201 -6.12 9.69 -6.15
CA ILE A 201 -6.61 10.66 -7.14
C ILE A 201 -6.70 12.07 -6.54
N TYR A 202 -7.29 12.20 -5.34
CA TYR A 202 -7.34 13.46 -4.61
C TYR A 202 -5.94 14.05 -4.39
N SER A 203 -5.00 13.22 -3.97
CA SER A 203 -3.62 13.63 -3.71
C SER A 203 -2.90 14.03 -4.99
N ALA A 204 -3.15 13.36 -6.13
CA ALA A 204 -2.60 13.75 -7.42
C ALA A 204 -3.08 15.15 -7.85
N GLN A 205 -4.36 15.44 -7.64
CA GLN A 205 -4.95 16.75 -7.93
C GLN A 205 -4.35 17.85 -7.05
N LYS A 206 -4.18 17.57 -5.74
CA LYS A 206 -3.54 18.50 -4.79
C LYS A 206 -2.07 18.75 -5.12
N ALA A 207 -1.33 17.69 -5.46
CA ALA A 207 0.06 17.82 -5.89
C ALA A 207 0.15 18.74 -7.11
N LYS A 208 -0.72 18.54 -8.11
CA LYS A 208 -0.78 19.38 -9.31
C LYS A 208 -1.13 20.85 -9.01
N SER A 209 -2.09 21.12 -8.12
CA SER A 209 -2.47 22.51 -7.81
C SER A 209 -1.34 23.26 -7.10
N LEU A 210 -0.77 22.66 -6.05
CA LEU A 210 0.35 23.20 -5.28
C LEU A 210 1.62 23.37 -6.13
N SER A 211 1.69 22.57 -7.20
CA SER A 211 2.73 22.66 -8.20
C SER A 211 2.54 23.86 -9.12
N ALA A 212 1.33 24.11 -9.61
CA ALA A 212 1.06 25.26 -10.47
C ALA A 212 1.23 26.61 -9.75
N GLU A 213 1.11 26.64 -8.43
CA GLU A 213 1.25 27.83 -7.58
C GLU A 213 2.71 28.21 -7.28
N GLY A 214 3.68 27.31 -7.55
CA GLY A 214 5.12 27.55 -7.35
C GLY A 214 5.87 27.61 -8.68
N THR A 215 6.66 28.64 -8.89
CA THR A 215 7.64 28.74 -9.99
C THR A 215 8.64 27.58 -9.89
N TYR A 216 8.52 26.54 -10.72
CA TYR A 216 9.43 25.40 -10.67
C TYR A 216 10.75 25.65 -11.36
N THR A 217 11.83 25.37 -10.62
CA THR A 217 12.97 24.63 -11.15
C THR A 217 12.60 23.14 -11.17
N GLU A 218 12.96 22.45 -12.24
CA GLU A 218 12.48 21.12 -12.63
C GLU A 218 12.48 20.05 -11.51
N ILE A 219 11.44 19.21 -11.51
CA ILE A 219 11.35 18.01 -10.67
C ILE A 219 12.30 16.95 -11.27
N VAL A 220 13.37 16.59 -10.55
CA VAL A 220 14.37 15.55 -10.89
C VAL A 220 14.09 14.23 -10.18
#